data_AF-A0A448ZW71-F1
#
_entry.id   AF-A0A448ZW71-F1
#
_cell.length_a   1.000
_cell.length_b   1.000
_cell.length_c   1.000
_cell.angle_alpha   90.00
_cell.angle_beta   90.00
_cell.angle_gamma   90.00
#
_symmetry.space_group_name_H-M   'P 1'
#
loop_
_entity.id
_entity.type
_entity.pdbx_description
1 polymer ?
#
loop_
_entity_poly.entity_id
_entity_poly.type
_entity_poly.pdbx_seq_one_letter_code
_entity_poly.pdbx_strand_id
1 'polypeptide(L)'
;MKNFIQVEKNKLKNYEGGFALTAFLSTLITTVIPGIISIAGSIVGVAKSGLSEKGEIKVKDQTYKWDNSTSSSMVSNGNFYCI
;
A
#
# COMPACT_ATOMS: atom_id res chain seq x y z
N MET A 1 -33.69 3.61 36.39
CA MET A 1 -33.40 3.21 35.00
C MET A 1 -34.71 3.26 34.24
N LYS A 2 -34.89 4.25 33.35
CA LYS A 2 -36.17 4.53 32.69
C LYS A 2 -36.41 3.53 31.55
N ASN A 3 -37.46 2.72 31.72
CA ASN A 3 -38.26 1.94 30.78
C ASN A 3 -37.84 2.00 29.29
N PHE A 4 -37.16 0.95 28.83
CA PHE A 4 -37.09 0.66 27.40
C PHE A 4 -38.45 0.15 26.94
N ILE A 5 -39.10 0.89 26.05
CA ILE A 5 -40.42 0.56 25.52
C ILE A 5 -40.21 -0.06 24.13
N GLN A 6 -40.78 -1.24 23.91
CA GLN A 6 -40.66 -1.92 22.62
C GLN A 6 -41.34 -1.09 21.52
N VAL A 7 -40.57 -0.72 20.50
CA VAL A 7 -41.07 0.12 19.41
C VAL A 7 -41.97 -0.71 18.51
N GLU A 8 -43.15 -0.16 18.21
CA GLU A 8 -44.13 -0.76 17.32
C GLU A 8 -43.56 -0.97 15.91
N LYS A 9 -43.78 -2.17 15.33
CA LYS A 9 -43.20 -2.62 14.05
C LYS A 9 -43.46 -1.66 12.88
N ASN A 10 -44.54 -0.87 12.95
CA ASN A 10 -44.90 0.08 11.91
C ASN A 10 -44.03 1.36 11.94
N LYS A 11 -43.47 1.73 13.09
CA LYS A 11 -42.52 2.85 13.21
C LYS A 11 -41.11 2.50 12.72
N LEU A 12 -40.74 1.23 12.76
CA LEU A 12 -39.47 0.73 12.21
C LEU A 12 -39.38 0.88 10.68
N LYS A 13 -40.52 0.89 9.97
CA LYS A 13 -40.56 1.09 8.51
C LYS A 13 -40.23 2.52 8.07
N ASN A 14 -40.33 3.50 8.98
CA ASN A 14 -40.00 4.89 8.72
C ASN A 14 -38.57 5.26 9.15
N TYR A 15 -37.79 4.30 9.65
CA TYR A 15 -36.38 4.53 9.98
C TYR A 15 -35.54 4.42 8.70
N GLU A 16 -34.91 5.53 8.31
CA GLU A 16 -34.05 5.60 7.13
C GLU A 16 -32.73 4.84 7.38
N GLY A 17 -32.65 3.60 6.89
CA GLY A 17 -31.42 2.80 6.87
C GLY A 17 -30.33 3.33 5.92
N GLY A 18 -30.59 4.45 5.22
CA GLY A 18 -29.69 5.05 4.25
C GLY A 18 -28.36 5.50 4.86
N PHE A 19 -28.35 5.93 6.12
CA PHE A 19 -27.11 6.31 6.81
C PHE A 19 -26.18 5.11 7.04
N ALA A 20 -26.72 3.96 7.44
CA ALA A 20 -25.90 2.77 7.66
C ALA A 20 -25.32 2.21 6.36
N LEU A 21 -26.11 2.19 5.29
CA LEU A 21 -25.66 1.74 3.98
C LEU A 21 -24.61 2.68 3.38
N THR A 22 -24.82 4.00 3.46
CA THR A 22 -23.87 5.00 2.94
C THR A 22 -22.58 5.03 3.75
N ALA A 23 -22.65 4.91 5.09
CA ALA A 23 -21.47 4.78 5.93
C ALA A 23 -20.65 3.52 5.59
N PHE A 24 -21.32 2.39 5.38
CA PHE A 24 -20.67 1.15 4.96
C PHE A 24 -20.00 1.30 3.59
N LEU A 25 -20.71 1.84 2.60
CA LEU A 25 -20.18 2.02 1.25
C LEU A 25 -19.03 3.02 1.21
N SER A 26 -19.14 4.11 1.98
CA SER A 26 -18.07 5.10 2.14
C SER A 26 -16.81 4.47 2.72
N THR A 27 -16.95 3.66 3.76
CA THR A 27 -15.82 2.95 4.39
C THR A 27 -15.16 1.96 3.42
N LEU A 28 -15.96 1.23 2.64
CA LEU A 28 -15.44 0.30 1.65
C LEU A 28 -14.59 1.01 0.59
N ILE A 29 -15.11 2.10 0.04
CA ILE A 29 -14.47 2.82 -1.07
C ILE A 29 -13.26 3.63 -0.60
N THR A 30 -13.36 4.30 0.54
CA THR A 30 -12.32 5.24 1.00
C THR A 30 -11.19 4.57 1.75
N THR A 31 -11.44 3.43 2.40
CA THR A 31 -10.47 2.85 3.34
C THR A 31 -10.03 1.45 2.91
N VAL A 32 -10.98 0.57 2.58
CA VAL A 32 -10.66 -0.85 2.30
C VAL A 32 -9.96 -1.00 0.94
N ILE A 33 -10.52 -0.42 -0.12
CA ILE A 33 -9.96 -0.57 -1.48
C ILE A 33 -8.53 0.03 -1.57
N PRO A 34 -8.27 1.28 -1.13
CA PRO A 34 -6.92 1.84 -1.19
C PRO A 34 -5.92 1.10 -0.28
N GLY A 35 -6.38 0.58 0.86
CA GLY A 35 -5.56 -0.22 1.76
C GLY A 35 -5.05 -1.51 1.10
N ILE A 36 -5.92 -2.25 0.42
CA ILE A 36 -5.55 -3.48 -0.28
C ILE A 36 -4.56 -3.19 -1.42
N ILE A 37 -4.79 -2.13 -2.20
CA ILE A 37 -3.89 -1.74 -3.31
C ILE A 37 -2.50 -1.36 -2.75
N SER A 38 -2.44 -0.63 -1.64
CA SER A 38 -1.19 -0.21 -1.02
C SER A 38 -0.37 -1.40 -0.49
N ILE A 39 -1.05 -2.38 0.12
CA ILE A 39 -0.40 -3.61 0.60
C ILE A 39 0.11 -4.44 -0.57
N ALA A 40 -0.71 -4.64 -1.61
CA ALA A 40 -0.32 -5.38 -2.80
C ALA A 40 0.88 -4.73 -3.52
N GLY A 41 0.86 -3.40 -3.67
CA GLY A 41 1.97 -2.64 -4.26
C GLY A 41 3.27 -2.78 -3.48
N SER A 42 3.20 -2.80 -2.14
CA SER A 42 4.36 -2.99 -1.28
C SER A 42 4.95 -4.39 -1.43
N ILE A 43 4.10 -5.43 -1.46
CA ILE A 43 4.54 -6.82 -1.66
C ILE A 43 5.18 -6.99 -3.04
N VAL A 44 4.53 -6.48 -4.09
CA VAL A 44 5.07 -6.56 -5.47
C VAL A 44 6.36 -5.78 -5.61
N GLY A 45 6.48 -4.60 -4.97
CA GLY A 45 7.69 -3.81 -4.95
C GLY A 45 8.85 -4.57 -4.31
N VAL A 46 8.64 -5.13 -3.12
CA VAL A 46 9.65 -5.94 -2.43
C VAL A 46 10.01 -7.20 -3.21
N ALA A 47 9.02 -7.91 -3.75
CA ALA A 47 9.26 -9.11 -4.55
C ALA A 47 10.07 -8.80 -5.82
N LYS A 48 9.74 -7.72 -6.54
CA LYS A 48 10.52 -7.28 -7.70
C LYS A 48 11.93 -6.85 -7.30
N SER A 49 12.11 -6.12 -6.20
CA SER A 49 13.44 -5.74 -5.72
C SER A 49 14.29 -6.95 -5.31
N GLY A 50 13.70 -7.97 -4.68
CA GLY A 50 14.41 -9.18 -4.27
C GLY A 50 14.77 -10.14 -5.40
N LEU A 51 13.97 -10.15 -6.48
CA LEU A 51 14.20 -11.01 -7.65
C LEU A 51 14.97 -10.31 -8.79
N SER A 52 15.19 -9.00 -8.69
CA SER A 52 15.89 -8.25 -9.74
C SER A 52 17.40 -8.40 -9.61
N GLU A 53 18.05 -8.83 -10.69
CA GLU A 53 19.52 -8.89 -10.79
C GLU A 53 20.16 -7.52 -10.57
N LYS A 54 19.48 -6.43 -10.93
CA LYS A 54 19.97 -5.05 -10.76
C LYS A 54 18.91 -4.18 -10.11
N GLY A 55 19.31 -3.27 -9.23
CA GLY A 55 18.36 -2.37 -8.59
C GLY A 55 19.01 -1.17 -7.91
N GLU A 56 18.18 -0.17 -7.64
CA GLU A 56 18.56 1.07 -6.98
C GLU A 56 17.48 1.48 -5.97
N ILE A 57 17.88 1.68 -4.71
CA ILE A 57 17.04 2.25 -3.67
C ILE A 57 17.59 3.64 -3.34
N LYS A 58 16.77 4.66 -3.62
CA LYS A 58 17.06 6.04 -3.25
C LYS A 58 16.41 6.35 -1.89
N VAL A 59 17.25 6.63 -0.90
CA VAL A 59 16.87 7.25 0.36
C VAL A 59 17.21 8.75 0.27
N LYS A 60 16.56 9.59 1.08
CA LYS A 60 16.67 11.06 1.04
C LYS A 60 18.12 11.58 0.92
N ASP A 61 19.06 10.91 1.59
CA ASP A 61 20.46 11.34 1.68
C ASP A 61 21.47 10.30 1.12
N GLN A 62 21.00 9.13 0.68
CA GLN A 62 21.85 7.99 0.32
C GLN A 62 21.21 7.17 -0.80
N THR A 63 22.01 6.68 -1.75
CA THR A 63 21.53 5.82 -2.83
C THR A 63 22.27 4.48 -2.79
N TYR A 64 21.52 3.38 -2.64
CA TYR A 64 22.05 2.02 -2.60
C TYR A 64 21.78 1.32 -3.92
N LYS A 65 22.84 0.90 -4.62
CA LYS A 65 22.75 0.23 -5.94
C LYS A 65 23.33 -1.17 -5.84
N TRP A 66 22.69 -2.14 -6.46
CA TRP A 66 23.21 -3.50 -6.60
C TRP A 66 23.09 -3.98 -8.05
N ASP A 67 24.05 -4.81 -8.47
CA ASP A 67 24.08 -5.50 -9.76
C ASP A 67 24.72 -6.88 -9.54
N ASN A 68 23.90 -7.92 -9.63
CA ASN A 68 24.25 -9.31 -9.49
C ASN A 68 24.14 -10.06 -10.83
N SER A 69 24.09 -9.34 -11.95
CA SER A 69 24.28 -9.98 -13.25
C SER A 69 25.71 -10.52 -13.30
N THR A 70 25.86 -11.82 -13.58
CA THR A 70 27.17 -12.42 -13.83
C THR A 70 27.75 -11.84 -15.11
N SER A 71 28.38 -10.68 -14.98
CA SER A 71 29.29 -10.12 -15.97
C SER A 71 30.66 -10.67 -15.59
N SER A 72 31.24 -11.51 -16.44
CA SER A 72 32.67 -11.77 -16.44
C SER A 72 33.43 -10.48 -16.10
N SER A 73 34.16 -10.48 -14.99
CA SER A 73 34.90 -9.34 -14.49
C SER A 73 35.80 -8.75 -15.58
N MET A 74 35.34 -7.69 -16.24
CA MET A 74 36.25 -6.73 -16.85
C MET A 74 36.39 -5.62 -15.84
N VAL A 75 37.42 -5.77 -15.00
CA VAL A 75 37.95 -4.72 -14.15
C VAL A 75 38.29 -3.54 -15.07
N SER A 76 37.44 -2.52 -15.11
CA SER A 76 37.83 -1.22 -15.65
C SER A 76 38.68 -0.53 -14.59
N ASN A 77 39.94 -0.96 -14.52
CA ASN A 77 41.01 -0.10 -14.04
C ASN A 77 41.13 1.07 -15.02
N GLY A 78 41.07 2.29 -14.49
CA GLY A 78 41.46 3.49 -15.23
C GLY A 78 40.34 4.50 -15.37
N ASN A 79 40.22 5.39 -14.38
CA ASN A 79 40.75 6.74 -14.55
C ASN A 79 40.71 7.48 -13.22
N PHE A 80 41.87 7.48 -12.54
CA PHE A 80 42.26 8.60 -11.71
C PHE A 80 42.36 9.83 -12.63
N TYR A 81 41.50 10.81 -12.42
CA TYR A 81 41.87 12.19 -12.67
C TYR A 81 41.62 12.98 -11.38
N CYS A 82 42.69 13.09 -10.59
CA CYS A 82 42.90 14.27 -9.78
C CYS A 82 43.60 15.31 -10.68
N ILE A 83 42.93 16.44 -10.91
CA ILE A 83 43.42 17.84 -11.01
C ILE A 83 42.26 18.66 -11.61
#